data_AF-A0AAX0AUE4-F1
#
_entry.id   AF-A0AAX0AUE4-F1
#
_cell.length_a   1.000
_cell.length_b   1.000
_cell.length_c   1.000
_cell.angle_alpha   90.00
_cell.angle_beta   90.00
_cell.angle_gamma   90.00
#
_symmetry.space_group_name_H-M   'P 1'
#
loop_
_entity.id
_entity.type
_entity.pdbx_description
1 polymer ?
#
loop_
_entity_poly.entity_id
_entity_poly.type
_entity_poly.pdbx_seq_one_letter_code
_entity_poly.pdbx_strand_id
1 'polypeptide(L)'
;MISQKEKYEKRKYRYFLLLKRQQKNLNNISILRFCMFLLGFAILIISYIKNNCYLFYFGILITVLLFCYLGALYQVIKNKKLYINALYDVNDTSIKRLTGEWKSFEDTGEDFIDKNHNYSYDLDVFGKGSLFQWMNASHTYIGRQKLKEILTEKPRNEQNIYSRQSAVKELAPKINFRQRLEVEGEIISNNKQNPDELFLWMKERSDFVIKKEVIWGLRILSIITTITTLTLILKIMDFLLTFLLDIHIFVPKIFNLVPFYIPTFLIFIQCIILIIKRDDRRKNLIIAEKYKNSIVTYKNMIKYIEGHKFNSKYVMNLCEKLYNTDGQSASKQIDSFSKICELIANRRNILYSILNPILMIEYHLAISLELWRIKSGDNFQKWLDTIGELEALSSIAGIKYDNPYWSMPQITNGSSKILAKNIGHPLLWDKRVCNNLNVEDPYQVILITGSNMSGKSTFMRTIGINIVLAYAGAPVCADEFSCNIMDLYTCMKISDNLGQSISSFYAEILKIKNIVKASKEGKQVLFLLDEIFKGTNSKDRIAGATILIKQLCRTGNLGFVSTHDLELGEMENNKNSKIKNYHFSEYYTDNEIHFDYKLKIGISPTRNAIYLMKLAGIDIESEKK
;
A
#
# COMPACT_ATOMS: atom_id res chain seq x y z
N MET A 1 -4.81 31.25 -9.35
CA MET A 1 -4.10 30.08 -8.77
C MET A 1 -4.17 28.94 -9.78
N ILE A 2 -3.04 28.31 -10.14
CA ILE A 2 -3.02 27.14 -11.04
C ILE A 2 -3.76 25.98 -10.36
N SER A 3 -4.71 25.35 -11.05
CA SER A 3 -5.45 24.20 -10.53
C SER A 3 -4.52 23.01 -10.21
N GLN A 4 -4.90 22.12 -9.30
CA GLN A 4 -4.06 20.95 -8.97
C GLN A 4 -3.86 20.03 -10.18
N LYS A 5 -4.90 19.91 -11.02
CA LYS A 5 -4.86 19.20 -12.31
C LYS A 5 -3.76 19.76 -13.23
N GLU A 6 -3.73 21.07 -13.45
CA GLU A 6 -2.70 21.71 -14.28
C GLU A 6 -1.27 21.48 -13.74
N LYS A 7 -1.09 21.40 -12.41
CA LYS A 7 0.22 21.09 -11.82
C LYS A 7 0.65 19.67 -12.15
N TYR A 8 -0.25 18.69 -12.06
CA TYR A 8 0.06 17.31 -12.45
C TYR A 8 0.30 17.19 -13.95
N GLU A 9 -0.47 17.89 -14.80
CA GLU A 9 -0.27 17.91 -16.26
C GLU A 9 1.11 18.48 -16.63
N LYS A 10 1.53 19.60 -16.03
CA LYS A 10 2.88 20.16 -16.23
C LYS A 10 3.98 19.18 -15.82
N ARG A 11 3.80 18.46 -14.70
CA ARG A 11 4.76 17.43 -14.24
C ARG A 11 4.79 16.23 -15.18
N LYS A 12 3.62 15.71 -15.59
CA LYS A 12 3.48 14.63 -16.57
C LYS A 12 4.17 14.98 -17.88
N TYR A 13 3.94 16.19 -18.41
CA TYR A 13 4.61 16.66 -19.62
C TYR A 13 6.14 16.78 -19.46
N ARG A 14 6.61 17.27 -18.31
CA ARG A 14 8.06 17.29 -18.00
C ARG A 14 8.66 15.88 -18.02
N TYR A 15 8.01 14.90 -17.41
CA TYR A 15 8.51 13.52 -17.40
C TYR A 15 8.42 12.87 -18.77
N PHE A 16 7.40 13.19 -19.57
CA PHE A 16 7.31 12.76 -20.97
C PHE A 16 8.51 13.23 -21.82
N LEU A 17 8.91 14.50 -21.69
CA LEU A 17 10.11 15.01 -22.38
C LEU A 17 11.39 14.30 -21.91
N LEU A 18 11.50 14.02 -20.62
CA LEU A 18 12.64 13.26 -20.06
C LEU A 18 12.66 11.81 -20.57
N LEU A 19 11.49 11.15 -20.70
CA LEU A 19 11.38 9.81 -21.28
C LEU A 19 11.87 9.78 -22.72
N LYS A 20 11.46 10.74 -23.56
CA LYS A 20 11.96 10.87 -24.94
C LYS A 20 13.48 11.02 -24.98
N ARG A 21 14.05 11.85 -24.09
CA ARG A 21 15.50 12.03 -23.98
C ARG A 21 16.22 10.74 -23.58
N GLN A 22 15.71 10.01 -22.58
CA GLN A 22 16.33 8.73 -22.18
C GLN A 22 16.18 7.64 -23.24
N GLN A 23 15.06 7.60 -23.96
CA GLN A 23 14.89 6.68 -25.09
C GLN A 23 15.93 6.94 -26.18
N LYS A 24 16.19 8.20 -26.53
CA LYS A 24 17.24 8.57 -27.48
C LYS A 24 18.62 8.15 -26.99
N ASN A 25 18.94 8.39 -25.71
CA ASN A 25 20.21 7.98 -25.12
C ASN A 25 20.41 6.45 -25.14
N LEU A 26 19.35 5.67 -24.84
CA LEU A 26 19.40 4.21 -24.92
C LEU A 26 19.68 3.72 -26.33
N ASN A 27 18.99 4.28 -27.32
CA ASN A 27 19.22 3.93 -28.72
C ASN A 27 20.65 4.26 -29.14
N ASN A 28 21.17 5.44 -28.77
CA ASN A 28 22.54 5.83 -29.07
C ASN A 28 23.58 4.89 -28.45
N ILE A 29 23.42 4.51 -27.17
CA ILE A 29 24.34 3.55 -26.53
C ILE A 29 24.21 2.15 -27.15
N SER A 30 23.00 1.73 -27.54
CA SER A 30 22.80 0.47 -28.25
C SER A 30 23.57 0.43 -29.57
N ILE A 31 23.49 1.51 -30.35
CA ILE A 31 24.26 1.68 -31.59
C ILE A 31 25.77 1.68 -31.32
N LEU A 32 26.24 2.43 -30.32
CA LEU A 32 27.66 2.46 -29.95
C LEU A 32 28.18 1.07 -29.53
N ARG A 33 27.39 0.30 -28.78
CA ARG A 33 27.74 -1.08 -28.41
C ARG A 33 27.86 -1.99 -29.62
N PHE A 34 26.94 -1.85 -30.58
CA PHE A 34 26.99 -2.60 -31.83
C PHE A 34 28.21 -2.21 -32.68
N CYS A 35 28.50 -0.92 -32.81
CA CYS A 35 29.71 -0.44 -33.50
C CYS A 35 31.00 -0.96 -32.82
N MET A 36 31.07 -0.95 -31.48
CA MET A 36 32.21 -1.49 -30.74
C MET A 36 32.38 -3.00 -30.92
N PHE A 37 31.29 -3.75 -31.04
CA PHE A 37 31.33 -5.17 -31.36
C PHE A 37 31.92 -5.42 -32.76
N LEU A 38 31.46 -4.68 -33.77
CA LEU A 38 32.00 -4.76 -35.13
C LEU A 38 33.48 -4.36 -35.17
N LEU A 39 33.88 -3.32 -34.43
CA LEU A 39 35.26 -2.88 -34.34
C LEU A 39 36.16 -3.93 -33.68
N GLY A 40 35.68 -4.61 -32.62
CA GLY A 40 36.37 -5.75 -32.03
C GLY A 40 36.55 -6.90 -33.02
N PHE A 41 35.52 -7.20 -33.81
CA PHE A 41 35.59 -8.24 -34.85
C PHE A 41 36.58 -7.87 -35.97
N ALA A 42 36.61 -6.61 -36.39
CA ALA A 42 37.59 -6.14 -37.37
C ALA A 42 39.03 -6.23 -36.84
N ILE A 43 39.27 -5.85 -35.57
CA ILE A 43 40.58 -6.00 -34.92
C ILE A 43 41.02 -7.46 -34.87
N LEU A 44 40.10 -8.39 -34.58
CA LEU A 44 40.38 -9.83 -34.60
C LEU A 44 40.89 -10.29 -35.96
N ILE A 45 40.17 -9.94 -37.04
CA ILE A 45 40.54 -10.31 -38.42
C ILE A 45 41.90 -9.69 -38.81
N ILE A 46 42.09 -8.40 -38.57
CA ILE A 46 43.34 -7.70 -38.93
C ILE A 46 44.53 -8.28 -38.18
N SER A 47 44.37 -8.60 -36.90
CA SER A 47 45.44 -9.17 -36.08
C SER A 47 45.82 -10.58 -36.54
N TYR A 48 44.83 -11.37 -36.98
CA TYR A 48 45.06 -12.70 -37.57
C TYR A 48 45.84 -12.59 -38.89
N ILE A 49 45.42 -11.71 -39.80
CA ILE A 49 46.10 -11.52 -41.10
C ILE A 49 47.54 -11.01 -40.91
N LYS A 50 47.79 -10.11 -39.95
CA LYS A 50 49.12 -9.53 -39.70
C LYS A 50 50.02 -10.37 -38.78
N ASN A 51 49.52 -11.50 -38.27
CA ASN A 51 50.23 -12.38 -37.33
C ASN A 51 50.82 -11.63 -36.11
N ASN A 52 50.16 -10.56 -35.65
CA ASN A 52 50.64 -9.71 -34.56
C ASN A 52 49.90 -10.03 -33.25
N CYS A 53 50.55 -10.83 -32.40
CA CYS A 53 49.99 -11.28 -31.13
C CYS A 53 49.65 -10.11 -30.17
N TYR A 54 50.44 -9.04 -30.16
CA TYR A 54 50.18 -7.90 -29.26
C TYR A 54 48.92 -7.13 -29.65
N LEU A 55 48.70 -6.92 -30.95
CA LEU A 55 47.48 -6.27 -31.46
C LEU A 55 46.24 -7.11 -31.14
N PHE A 56 46.37 -8.44 -31.22
CA PHE A 56 45.31 -9.37 -30.88
C PHE A 56 44.90 -9.26 -29.40
N TYR A 57 45.82 -9.50 -28.47
CA TYR A 57 45.49 -9.51 -27.04
C TYR A 57 45.05 -8.13 -26.52
N PHE A 58 45.78 -7.07 -26.86
CA PHE A 58 45.50 -5.73 -26.36
C PHE A 58 44.23 -5.14 -27.00
N GLY A 59 44.02 -5.37 -28.29
CA GLY A 59 42.84 -4.91 -29.00
C GLY A 59 41.55 -5.59 -28.52
N ILE A 60 41.57 -6.89 -28.28
CA ILE A 60 40.44 -7.61 -27.68
C ILE A 60 40.19 -7.11 -26.26
N LEU A 61 41.23 -6.96 -25.43
CA LEU A 61 41.06 -6.50 -24.06
C LEU A 61 40.38 -5.13 -23.99
N ILE A 62 40.83 -4.15 -24.79
CA ILE A 62 40.25 -2.81 -24.84
C ILE A 62 38.80 -2.86 -25.31
N THR A 63 38.51 -3.61 -26.39
CA THR A 63 37.15 -3.68 -26.93
C THR A 63 36.18 -4.35 -25.98
N VAL A 64 36.61 -5.40 -25.27
CA VAL A 64 35.83 -6.05 -24.22
C VAL A 64 35.58 -5.09 -23.04
N LEU A 65 36.61 -4.36 -22.57
CA LEU A 65 36.46 -3.40 -21.47
C LEU A 65 35.49 -2.26 -21.84
N LEU A 66 35.62 -1.69 -23.04
CA LEU A 66 34.72 -0.65 -23.53
C LEU A 66 33.29 -1.18 -23.73
N PHE A 67 33.13 -2.39 -24.25
CA PHE A 67 31.83 -3.02 -24.41
C PHE A 67 31.14 -3.25 -23.05
N CYS A 68 31.87 -3.76 -22.06
CA CYS A 68 31.39 -3.94 -20.69
C CYS A 68 31.02 -2.59 -20.05
N TYR A 69 31.85 -1.56 -20.22
CA TYR A 69 31.57 -0.21 -19.74
C TYR A 69 30.28 0.37 -20.36
N LEU A 70 30.13 0.28 -21.68
CA LEU A 70 28.91 0.70 -22.37
C LEU A 70 27.69 -0.13 -21.94
N GLY A 71 27.87 -1.41 -21.65
CA GLY A 71 26.83 -2.28 -21.07
C GLY A 71 26.37 -1.81 -19.69
N ALA A 72 27.32 -1.44 -18.81
CA ALA A 72 27.03 -0.89 -17.49
C ALA A 72 26.29 0.46 -17.60
N LEU A 73 26.77 1.36 -18.48
CA LEU A 73 26.09 2.63 -18.76
C LEU A 73 24.67 2.42 -19.31
N TYR A 74 24.50 1.49 -20.24
CA TYR A 74 23.19 1.14 -20.79
C TYR A 74 22.22 0.74 -19.67
N GLN A 75 22.66 -0.11 -18.73
CA GLN A 75 21.84 -0.53 -17.62
C GLN A 75 21.47 0.62 -16.68
N VAL A 76 22.40 1.54 -16.41
CA VAL A 76 22.13 2.75 -15.61
C VAL A 76 21.06 3.62 -16.28
N ILE A 77 21.17 3.86 -17.59
CA ILE A 77 20.19 4.67 -18.32
C ILE A 77 18.83 3.95 -18.39
N LYS A 78 18.82 2.63 -18.56
CA LYS A 78 17.60 1.82 -18.59
C LYS A 78 16.85 1.93 -17.27
N ASN A 79 17.55 1.80 -16.14
CA ASN A 79 16.96 1.95 -14.81
C ASN A 79 16.43 3.38 -14.58
N LYS A 80 17.18 4.41 -15.03
CA LYS A 80 16.70 5.81 -14.99
C LYS A 80 15.43 6.00 -15.82
N LYS A 81 15.33 5.37 -16.99
CA LYS A 81 14.12 5.43 -17.83
C LYS A 81 12.92 4.81 -17.11
N LEU A 82 13.08 3.62 -16.51
CA LEU A 82 12.03 2.95 -15.73
C LEU A 82 11.54 3.86 -14.59
N TYR A 83 12.47 4.48 -13.86
CA TYR A 83 12.14 5.41 -12.78
C TYR A 83 11.34 6.63 -13.26
N ILE A 84 11.74 7.23 -14.39
CA ILE A 84 11.02 8.37 -14.97
C ILE A 84 9.65 7.93 -15.50
N ASN A 85 9.51 6.70 -15.97
CA ASN A 85 8.22 6.16 -16.43
C ASN A 85 7.25 6.03 -15.26
N ALA A 86 7.67 5.42 -14.15
CA ALA A 86 6.86 5.35 -12.95
C ALA A 86 6.43 6.76 -12.46
N LEU A 87 7.34 7.75 -12.49
CA LEU A 87 6.96 9.14 -12.18
C LEU A 87 5.94 9.72 -13.16
N TYR A 88 6.01 9.38 -14.44
CA TYR A 88 5.00 9.77 -15.43
C TYR A 88 3.64 9.12 -15.09
N ASP A 89 3.64 7.82 -14.80
CA ASP A 89 2.46 7.03 -14.48
C ASP A 89 1.78 7.52 -13.20
N VAL A 90 2.52 7.82 -12.14
CA VAL A 90 1.99 8.41 -10.90
C VAL A 90 1.29 9.75 -11.15
N ASN A 91 1.82 10.60 -12.03
CA ASN A 91 1.16 11.86 -12.37
C ASN A 91 -0.07 11.63 -13.26
N ASP A 92 -0.08 10.62 -14.12
CA ASP A 92 -1.26 10.20 -14.88
C ASP A 92 -2.39 9.69 -13.95
N THR A 93 -2.05 8.81 -13.00
CA THR A 93 -2.96 8.32 -11.95
C THR A 93 -3.54 9.48 -11.13
N SER A 94 -2.71 10.46 -10.76
CA SER A 94 -3.16 11.65 -10.04
C SER A 94 -4.16 12.49 -10.86
N ILE A 95 -3.96 12.61 -12.18
CA ILE A 95 -4.92 13.27 -13.07
C ILE A 95 -6.21 12.48 -13.18
N LYS A 96 -6.15 11.15 -13.36
CA LYS A 96 -7.33 10.27 -13.41
C LYS A 96 -8.16 10.33 -12.13
N ARG A 97 -7.50 10.48 -10.97
CA ARG A 97 -8.17 10.73 -9.68
C ARG A 97 -8.98 12.02 -9.69
N LEU A 98 -8.45 13.06 -10.34
CA LEU A 98 -9.07 14.38 -10.50
C LEU A 98 -10.02 14.50 -11.72
N THR A 99 -10.15 13.49 -12.57
CA THR A 99 -11.11 13.49 -13.69
C THR A 99 -12.26 12.51 -13.49
N GLY A 100 -12.23 11.69 -12.44
CA GLY A 100 -13.23 10.66 -12.17
C GLY A 100 -12.94 9.30 -12.83
N GLU A 101 -11.81 9.18 -13.54
CA GLU A 101 -11.36 7.94 -14.21
C GLU A 101 -10.70 6.93 -13.25
N TRP A 102 -10.58 7.24 -11.96
CA TRP A 102 -9.96 6.39 -10.94
C TRP A 102 -10.58 5.00 -10.77
N LYS A 103 -11.82 4.78 -11.25
CA LYS A 103 -12.46 3.47 -11.22
C LYS A 103 -11.71 2.41 -12.05
N SER A 104 -10.77 2.84 -12.91
CA SER A 104 -9.91 1.95 -13.69
C SER A 104 -8.64 1.51 -12.95
N PHE A 105 -8.39 1.97 -11.72
CA PHE A 105 -7.19 1.58 -10.97
C PHE A 105 -7.25 0.10 -10.59
N GLU A 106 -6.12 -0.60 -10.74
CA GLU A 106 -6.05 -2.06 -10.55
C GLU A 106 -6.25 -2.49 -9.09
N ASP A 107 -5.73 -1.71 -8.14
CA ASP A 107 -5.81 -2.06 -6.72
C ASP A 107 -7.13 -1.60 -6.10
N THR A 108 -8.11 -2.49 -6.10
CA THR A 108 -9.46 -2.24 -5.56
C THR A 108 -9.55 -2.48 -4.05
N GLY A 109 -8.55 -3.13 -3.43
CA GLY A 109 -8.61 -3.59 -2.05
C GLY A 109 -9.62 -4.72 -1.81
N GLU A 110 -9.95 -5.50 -2.84
CA GLU A 110 -10.87 -6.65 -2.74
C GLU A 110 -10.47 -7.68 -1.68
N ASP A 111 -9.17 -7.83 -1.43
CA ASP A 111 -8.59 -8.68 -0.38
C ASP A 111 -8.94 -8.22 1.05
N PHE A 112 -9.47 -7.00 1.21
CA PHE A 112 -9.87 -6.44 2.50
C PHE A 112 -11.38 -6.42 2.74
N ILE A 113 -12.19 -6.95 1.82
CA ILE A 113 -13.65 -6.97 1.98
C ILE A 113 -14.03 -7.89 3.15
N ASP A 114 -14.68 -7.31 4.16
CA ASP A 114 -15.27 -8.03 5.28
C ASP A 114 -16.76 -7.66 5.40
N LYS A 115 -17.64 -8.62 5.09
CA LYS A 115 -19.10 -8.47 5.16
C LYS A 115 -19.62 -8.35 6.59
N ASN A 116 -18.85 -8.83 7.58
CA ASN A 116 -19.23 -8.82 8.99
C ASN A 116 -18.75 -7.56 9.72
N HIS A 117 -17.88 -6.76 9.10
CA HIS A 117 -17.45 -5.49 9.66
C HIS A 117 -18.62 -4.54 9.82
N ASN A 118 -18.61 -3.73 10.88
CA ASN A 118 -19.72 -2.86 11.28
C ASN A 118 -20.15 -1.83 10.22
N TYR A 119 -19.31 -1.52 9.24
CA TYR A 119 -19.56 -0.43 8.28
C TYR A 119 -18.81 -0.54 6.94
N SER A 120 -17.68 -1.24 6.86
CA SER A 120 -16.78 -1.15 5.70
C SER A 120 -17.43 -1.65 4.40
N TYR A 121 -18.24 -2.72 4.48
CA TYR A 121 -18.96 -3.28 3.34
C TYR A 121 -20.10 -2.39 2.86
N ASP A 122 -20.90 -1.86 3.79
CA ASP A 122 -22.08 -1.05 3.48
C ASP A 122 -21.70 0.33 2.92
N LEU A 123 -20.56 0.88 3.36
CA LEU A 123 -20.04 2.19 2.96
C LEU A 123 -19.05 2.14 1.78
N ASP A 124 -18.87 0.99 1.13
CA ASP A 124 -17.95 0.86 -0.01
C ASP A 124 -16.52 1.32 0.35
N VAL A 125 -16.01 0.93 1.53
CA VAL A 125 -14.64 1.28 1.95
C VAL A 125 -13.60 0.53 1.12
N PHE A 126 -13.88 -0.73 0.77
CA PHE A 126 -13.04 -1.61 -0.05
C PHE A 126 -13.83 -2.19 -1.23
N GLY A 127 -13.11 -2.62 -2.28
CA GLY A 127 -13.69 -3.19 -3.50
C GLY A 127 -13.71 -2.23 -4.69
N LYS A 128 -14.37 -2.63 -5.78
CA LYS A 128 -14.48 -1.80 -6.98
C LYS A 128 -15.37 -0.58 -6.73
N GLY A 129 -14.89 0.60 -7.09
CA GLY A 129 -15.57 1.88 -6.86
C GLY A 129 -15.52 2.37 -5.41
N SER A 130 -14.55 1.89 -4.63
CA SER A 130 -14.46 2.12 -3.17
C SER A 130 -13.59 3.32 -2.77
N LEU A 131 -13.68 3.69 -1.49
CA LEU A 131 -12.83 4.69 -0.87
C LEU A 131 -11.35 4.33 -0.98
N PHE A 132 -10.99 3.08 -0.67
CA PHE A 132 -9.63 2.58 -0.76
C PHE A 132 -9.09 2.68 -2.19
N GLN A 133 -9.83 2.19 -3.19
CA GLN A 133 -9.42 2.24 -4.60
C GLN A 133 -9.12 3.68 -5.04
N TRP A 134 -9.96 4.64 -4.64
CA TRP A 134 -9.79 6.03 -5.01
C TRP A 134 -8.54 6.67 -4.38
N MET A 135 -8.30 6.45 -3.09
CA MET A 135 -7.28 7.18 -2.34
C MET A 135 -5.92 6.48 -2.24
N ASN A 136 -5.85 5.17 -2.46
CA ASN A 136 -4.64 4.40 -2.26
C ASN A 136 -3.50 4.88 -3.18
N ALA A 137 -2.35 5.17 -2.57
CA ALA A 137 -1.08 5.45 -3.25
C ALA A 137 0.06 4.62 -2.62
N SER A 138 -0.28 3.56 -1.88
CA SER A 138 0.67 2.61 -1.30
C SER A 138 0.91 1.44 -2.26
N HIS A 139 2.17 1.04 -2.40
CA HIS A 139 2.58 -0.07 -3.28
C HIS A 139 3.13 -1.26 -2.50
N THR A 140 3.57 -1.07 -1.26
CA THR A 140 4.00 -2.18 -0.41
C THR A 140 2.82 -2.88 0.25
N TYR A 141 2.97 -4.17 0.56
CA TYR A 141 1.95 -4.92 1.32
C TYR A 141 1.62 -4.25 2.66
N ILE A 142 2.63 -3.78 3.39
CA ILE A 142 2.45 -3.17 4.71
C ILE A 142 1.78 -1.80 4.59
N GLY A 143 2.12 -1.01 3.56
CA GLY A 143 1.43 0.25 3.28
C GLY A 143 -0.07 0.07 3.06
N ARG A 144 -0.46 -0.95 2.28
CA ARG A 144 -1.87 -1.31 2.04
C ARG A 144 -2.56 -1.72 3.35
N GLN A 145 -1.92 -2.56 4.16
CA GLN A 145 -2.45 -2.98 5.46
C GLN A 145 -2.61 -1.81 6.43
N LYS A 146 -1.62 -0.91 6.52
CA LYS A 146 -1.72 0.30 7.37
C LYS A 146 -2.82 1.24 6.92
N LEU A 147 -3.02 1.41 5.62
CA LEU A 147 -4.14 2.20 5.12
C LEU A 147 -5.49 1.54 5.46
N LYS A 148 -5.60 0.21 5.30
CA LYS A 148 -6.78 -0.55 5.71
C LYS A 148 -7.06 -0.39 7.21
N GLU A 149 -6.07 -0.60 8.07
CA GLU A 149 -6.17 -0.41 9.52
C GLU A 149 -6.72 0.99 9.85
N ILE A 150 -6.15 2.05 9.24
CA ILE A 150 -6.59 3.43 9.45
C ILE A 150 -8.06 3.66 9.03
N LEU A 151 -8.54 2.98 7.99
CA LEU A 151 -9.92 3.11 7.48
C LEU A 151 -10.94 2.24 8.24
N THR A 152 -10.50 1.22 8.98
CA THR A 152 -11.38 0.29 9.71
C THR A 152 -11.36 0.47 11.23
N GLU A 153 -10.25 0.95 11.79
CA GLU A 153 -10.11 1.07 13.24
C GLU A 153 -10.80 2.31 13.80
N LYS A 154 -11.47 2.12 14.94
CA LYS A 154 -11.93 3.25 15.75
C LYS A 154 -10.72 3.96 16.36
N PRO A 155 -10.61 5.30 16.24
CA PRO A 155 -9.55 6.05 16.91
C PRO A 155 -9.73 5.93 18.43
N ARG A 156 -8.65 5.57 19.13
CA ARG A 156 -8.63 5.45 20.60
C ARG A 156 -8.91 6.78 21.31
N ASN A 157 -8.43 7.88 20.72
CA ASN A 157 -8.55 9.23 21.26
C ASN A 157 -8.49 10.27 20.13
N GLU A 158 -8.90 11.50 20.44
CA GLU A 158 -8.81 12.65 19.53
C GLU A 158 -7.37 12.99 19.16
N GLN A 159 -6.43 12.79 20.09
CA GLN A 159 -5.02 13.12 19.89
C GLN A 159 -4.38 12.32 18.76
N ASN A 160 -4.78 11.06 18.56
CA ASN A 160 -4.31 10.23 17.46
C ASN A 160 -4.80 10.77 16.11
N ILE A 161 -6.03 11.27 16.05
CA ILE A 161 -6.58 11.91 14.85
C ILE A 161 -5.80 13.20 14.58
N TYR A 162 -5.69 14.09 15.56
CA TYR A 162 -4.97 15.37 15.39
C TYR A 162 -3.48 15.19 15.05
N SER A 163 -2.83 14.16 15.61
CA SER A 163 -1.45 13.81 15.27
C SER A 163 -1.34 13.40 13.80
N ARG A 164 -2.24 12.55 13.30
CA ARG A 164 -2.32 12.20 11.87
C ARG A 164 -2.66 13.41 11.00
N GLN A 165 -3.61 14.25 11.40
CA GLN A 165 -3.93 15.49 10.69
C GLN A 165 -2.71 16.42 10.56
N SER A 166 -1.88 16.52 11.60
CA SER A 166 -0.64 17.32 11.55
C SER A 166 0.35 16.77 10.52
N ALA A 167 0.50 15.45 10.45
CA ALA A 167 1.34 14.77 9.46
C ALA A 167 0.78 14.97 8.04
N VAL A 168 -0.53 14.81 7.87
CA VAL A 168 -1.23 15.01 6.58
C VAL A 168 -1.06 16.44 6.08
N LYS A 169 -1.23 17.44 6.95
CA LYS A 169 -1.01 18.87 6.62
C LYS A 169 0.43 19.15 6.18
N GLU A 170 1.42 18.50 6.81
CA GLU A 170 2.83 18.63 6.43
C GLU A 170 3.14 17.94 5.10
N LEU A 171 2.65 16.71 4.90
CA LEU A 171 2.98 15.88 3.75
C LEU A 171 2.24 16.30 2.48
N ALA A 172 1.04 16.89 2.60
CA ALA A 172 0.22 17.32 1.46
C ALA A 172 0.99 18.21 0.45
N PRO A 173 1.65 19.31 0.87
CA PRO A 173 2.43 20.16 -0.05
C PRO A 173 3.72 19.51 -0.55
N LYS A 174 4.24 18.47 0.13
CA LYS A 174 5.50 17.78 -0.23
C LYS A 174 5.29 16.76 -1.38
N ILE A 175 4.75 17.20 -2.52
CA ILE A 175 4.44 16.33 -3.68
C ILE A 175 5.65 15.53 -4.15
N ASN A 176 6.82 16.17 -4.23
CA ASN A 176 8.06 15.50 -4.66
C ASN A 176 8.45 14.36 -3.71
N PHE A 177 8.20 14.52 -2.41
CA PHE A 177 8.42 13.47 -1.43
C PHE A 177 7.43 12.32 -1.66
N ARG A 178 6.13 12.63 -1.67
CA ARG A 178 5.06 11.63 -1.81
C ARG A 178 5.16 10.81 -3.09
N GLN A 179 5.30 11.45 -4.25
CA GLN A 179 5.41 10.76 -5.53
C GLN A 179 6.69 9.93 -5.65
N ARG A 180 7.81 10.39 -5.07
CA ARG A 180 9.04 9.57 -5.08
C ARG A 180 8.91 8.38 -4.14
N LEU A 181 8.30 8.54 -2.97
CA LEU A 181 8.02 7.41 -2.06
C LEU A 181 7.16 6.35 -2.76
N GLU A 182 6.11 6.77 -3.45
CA GLU A 182 5.23 5.92 -4.27
C GLU A 182 6.03 5.17 -5.34
N VAL A 183 6.86 5.88 -6.12
CA VAL A 183 7.68 5.30 -7.19
C VAL A 183 8.73 4.33 -6.67
N GLU A 184 9.38 4.62 -5.53
CA GLU A 184 10.34 3.67 -4.93
C GLU A 184 9.64 2.36 -4.55
N GLY A 185 8.37 2.41 -4.12
CA GLY A 185 7.55 1.24 -3.83
C GLY A 185 7.07 0.47 -5.08
N GLU A 186 6.90 1.14 -6.22
CA GLU A 186 6.35 0.55 -7.45
C GLU A 186 7.40 -0.20 -8.30
N ILE A 187 8.62 0.36 -8.43
CA ILE A 187 9.62 -0.05 -9.46
C ILE A 187 10.05 -1.53 -9.39
N ILE A 188 9.79 -2.22 -8.28
CA ILE A 188 10.17 -3.62 -8.10
C ILE A 188 8.89 -4.47 -7.97
N SER A 189 8.49 -5.09 -9.09
CA SER A 189 7.18 -5.68 -9.38
C SER A 189 6.67 -6.83 -8.48
N ASN A 190 7.27 -7.09 -7.31
CA ASN A 190 6.87 -8.15 -6.37
C ASN A 190 6.65 -7.65 -4.93
N ASN A 191 6.52 -6.33 -4.71
CA ASN A 191 6.46 -5.74 -3.36
C ASN A 191 5.13 -5.93 -2.60
N LYS A 192 4.10 -6.51 -3.24
CA LYS A 192 2.83 -6.87 -2.61
C LYS A 192 2.84 -8.25 -1.92
N GLN A 193 3.97 -8.96 -1.91
CA GLN A 193 4.10 -10.22 -1.19
C GLN A 193 3.98 -10.01 0.33
N ASN A 194 3.24 -10.89 0.99
CA ASN A 194 3.10 -10.86 2.45
C ASN A 194 4.48 -11.13 3.12
N PRO A 195 5.01 -10.20 3.93
CA PRO A 195 6.29 -10.36 4.63
C PRO A 195 6.20 -11.16 5.94
N ASP A 196 5.04 -11.72 6.32
CA ASP A 196 4.88 -12.46 7.58
C ASP A 196 5.85 -13.63 7.72
N GLU A 197 6.07 -14.40 6.64
CA GLU A 197 7.09 -15.46 6.61
C GLU A 197 8.49 -14.90 6.85
N LEU A 198 8.80 -13.73 6.28
CA LEU A 198 10.07 -13.05 6.49
C LEU A 198 10.20 -12.58 7.95
N PHE A 199 9.14 -12.05 8.56
CA PHE A 199 9.14 -11.62 9.96
C PHE A 199 9.29 -12.78 10.94
N LEU A 200 8.57 -13.88 10.72
CA LEU A 200 8.73 -15.11 11.49
C LEU A 200 10.15 -15.63 11.36
N TRP A 201 10.66 -15.71 10.14
CA TRP A 201 12.03 -16.10 9.89
C TRP A 201 13.02 -15.15 10.58
N MET A 202 12.85 -13.83 10.56
CA MET A 202 13.75 -12.91 11.29
C MET A 202 13.81 -13.20 12.80
N LYS A 203 12.70 -13.66 13.40
CA LYS A 203 12.58 -13.96 14.84
C LYS A 203 13.04 -15.37 15.20
N GLU A 204 12.85 -16.35 14.32
CA GLU A 204 13.29 -17.73 14.51
C GLU A 204 14.82 -17.79 14.64
N ARG A 205 15.35 -17.94 15.84
CA ARG A 205 16.80 -18.12 16.00
C ARG A 205 17.15 -19.51 15.48
N SER A 206 18.02 -19.57 14.48
CA SER A 206 18.53 -20.86 14.02
C SER A 206 19.43 -21.47 15.09
N ASP A 207 19.36 -22.78 15.30
CA ASP A 207 20.36 -23.54 16.08
C ASP A 207 21.75 -23.57 15.40
N PHE A 208 21.89 -22.85 14.30
CA PHE A 208 23.14 -22.54 13.63
C PHE A 208 23.88 -21.39 14.37
N VAL A 209 23.89 -21.43 15.70
CA VAL A 209 24.73 -20.56 16.52
C VAL A 209 26.15 -21.11 16.47
N ILE A 210 26.90 -20.70 15.44
CA ILE A 210 28.29 -21.07 15.30
C ILE A 210 29.10 -20.31 16.37
N LYS A 211 29.71 -21.06 17.30
CA LYS A 211 30.64 -20.49 18.27
C LYS A 211 31.75 -19.73 17.53
N LYS A 212 32.27 -18.63 18.11
CA LYS A 212 33.25 -17.77 17.43
C LYS A 212 34.46 -18.54 16.92
N GLU A 213 34.89 -19.57 17.64
CA GLU A 213 36.03 -20.44 17.32
C GLU A 213 35.79 -21.22 16.03
N VAL A 214 34.57 -21.71 15.82
CA VAL A 214 34.20 -22.45 14.60
C VAL A 214 34.12 -21.52 13.40
N ILE A 215 33.67 -20.27 13.58
CA ILE A 215 33.70 -19.25 12.50
C ILE A 215 35.13 -18.98 12.05
N TRP A 216 36.05 -18.80 13.00
CA TRP A 216 37.47 -18.60 12.69
C TRP A 216 38.10 -19.81 12.02
N GLY A 217 37.79 -21.02 12.49
CA GLY A 217 38.24 -22.27 11.88
C GLY A 217 37.82 -22.39 10.41
N LEU A 218 36.54 -22.11 10.10
CA LEU A 218 36.03 -22.14 8.72
C LEU A 218 36.70 -21.07 7.83
N ARG A 219 36.94 -19.87 8.36
CA ARG A 219 37.65 -18.79 7.63
C ARG A 219 39.08 -19.18 7.31
N ILE A 220 39.84 -19.67 8.30
CA ILE A 220 41.23 -20.10 8.12
C ILE A 220 41.29 -21.25 7.11
N LEU A 221 40.39 -22.24 7.23
CA LEU A 221 40.31 -23.35 6.28
C LEU A 221 40.06 -22.87 4.85
N SER A 222 39.12 -21.93 4.65
CA SER A 222 38.85 -21.35 3.32
C SER A 222 40.02 -20.55 2.73
N ILE A 223 40.83 -19.91 3.58
CA ILE A 223 42.01 -19.16 3.13
C ILE A 223 43.13 -20.12 2.71
N ILE A 224 43.43 -21.13 3.54
CA ILE A 224 44.48 -22.12 3.24
C ILE A 224 44.17 -22.87 1.95
N THR A 225 42.91 -23.26 1.76
CA THR A 225 42.45 -23.93 0.53
C THR A 225 42.53 -23.03 -0.68
N THR A 226 42.12 -21.77 -0.57
CA THR A 226 42.24 -20.82 -1.69
C THR A 226 43.68 -20.59 -2.11
N ILE A 227 44.58 -20.41 -1.13
CA ILE A 227 46.01 -20.23 -1.42
C ILE A 227 46.54 -21.49 -2.12
N THR A 228 46.37 -22.67 -1.52
CA THR A 228 46.89 -23.95 -2.07
C THR A 228 46.25 -24.36 -3.41
N THR A 229 45.01 -23.97 -3.68
CA THR A 229 44.37 -24.21 -4.98
C THR A 229 44.85 -23.24 -6.05
N LEU A 230 45.11 -21.97 -5.70
CA LEU A 230 45.71 -21.01 -6.61
C LEU A 230 47.13 -21.44 -7.01
N THR A 231 47.92 -21.98 -6.07
CA THR A 231 49.25 -22.52 -6.40
C THR A 231 49.15 -23.69 -7.38
N LEU A 232 48.15 -24.57 -7.22
CA LEU A 232 47.88 -25.68 -8.12
C LEU A 232 47.50 -25.19 -9.52
N ILE A 233 46.62 -24.19 -9.63
CA ILE A 233 46.20 -23.60 -10.91
C ILE A 233 47.39 -22.99 -11.64
N LEU A 234 48.25 -22.24 -10.94
CA LEU A 234 49.45 -21.64 -11.54
C LEU A 234 50.42 -22.69 -12.08
N LYS A 235 50.61 -23.82 -11.37
CA LYS A 235 51.44 -24.94 -11.85
C LYS A 235 50.85 -25.60 -13.09
N ILE A 236 49.54 -25.84 -13.11
CA ILE A 236 48.87 -26.42 -14.28
C ILE A 236 48.96 -25.46 -15.48
N MET A 237 48.81 -24.16 -15.24
CA MET A 237 48.92 -23.15 -16.29
C MET A 237 50.34 -23.07 -16.85
N ASP A 238 51.37 -23.09 -16.00
CA ASP A 238 52.78 -23.12 -16.43
C ASP A 238 53.10 -24.38 -17.25
N PHE A 239 52.62 -25.55 -16.80
CA PHE A 239 52.75 -26.81 -17.54
C PHE A 239 52.07 -26.73 -18.92
N LEU A 240 50.83 -26.23 -19.00
CA LEU A 240 50.10 -26.09 -20.26
C LEU A 240 50.73 -25.07 -21.21
N LEU A 241 51.19 -23.93 -20.70
CA LEU A 241 51.80 -22.88 -21.51
C LEU A 241 53.17 -23.34 -22.07
N THR A 242 53.95 -24.02 -21.24
CA THR A 242 55.20 -24.67 -21.67
C THR A 242 54.92 -25.72 -22.74
N PHE A 243 53.93 -26.60 -22.51
CA PHE A 243 53.60 -27.69 -23.43
C PHE A 243 53.05 -27.20 -24.79
N LEU A 244 52.25 -26.13 -24.81
CA LEU A 244 51.57 -25.67 -26.02
C LEU A 244 52.33 -24.58 -26.78
N LEU A 245 53.07 -23.72 -26.08
CA LEU A 245 53.62 -22.48 -26.64
C LEU A 245 55.12 -22.29 -26.36
N ASP A 246 55.76 -23.21 -25.63
CA ASP A 246 57.17 -23.12 -25.19
C ASP A 246 57.49 -21.83 -24.41
N ILE A 247 56.48 -21.30 -23.68
CA ILE A 247 56.60 -20.13 -22.83
C ILE A 247 56.57 -20.59 -21.37
N HIS A 248 57.62 -20.27 -20.62
CA HIS A 248 57.67 -20.50 -19.17
C HIS A 248 57.12 -19.30 -18.40
N ILE A 249 56.24 -19.58 -17.43
CA ILE A 249 55.78 -18.60 -16.46
C ILE A 249 56.73 -18.67 -15.27
N PHE A 250 57.22 -17.54 -14.77
CA PHE A 250 58.00 -17.53 -13.54
C PHE A 250 57.11 -17.92 -12.36
N VAL A 251 57.14 -19.21 -11.97
CA VAL A 251 56.51 -19.73 -10.75
C VAL A 251 57.60 -19.81 -9.67
N PRO A 252 57.56 -18.95 -8.63
CA PRO A 252 58.55 -19.00 -7.55
C PRO A 252 58.70 -20.41 -6.95
N LYS A 253 59.95 -20.84 -6.70
CA LYS A 253 60.26 -22.18 -6.13
C LYS A 253 59.50 -22.52 -4.86
N ILE A 254 59.08 -21.50 -4.09
CA ILE A 254 58.27 -21.65 -2.88
C ILE A 254 56.92 -22.35 -3.16
N PHE A 255 56.37 -22.22 -4.36
CA PHE A 255 55.12 -22.88 -4.76
C PHE A 255 55.30 -24.36 -5.05
N ASN A 256 56.51 -24.83 -5.37
CA ASN A 256 56.81 -26.25 -5.57
C ASN A 256 56.80 -27.06 -4.26
N LEU A 257 56.85 -26.40 -3.09
CA LEU A 257 56.76 -27.03 -1.78
C LEU A 257 55.36 -27.60 -1.46
N VAL A 258 54.30 -27.13 -2.14
CA VAL A 258 52.93 -27.60 -1.91
C VAL A 258 52.62 -28.77 -2.87
N PRO A 259 52.49 -30.01 -2.39
CA PRO A 259 52.13 -31.16 -3.22
C PRO A 259 50.68 -31.08 -3.70
N PHE A 260 50.38 -31.68 -4.85
CA PHE A 260 49.04 -31.63 -5.47
C PHE A 260 47.95 -32.28 -4.60
N TYR A 261 48.30 -33.22 -3.73
CA TYR A 261 47.33 -33.93 -2.87
C TYR A 261 46.80 -33.07 -1.70
N ILE A 262 47.50 -32.00 -1.32
CA ILE A 262 47.05 -31.11 -0.23
C ILE A 262 45.79 -30.34 -0.62
N PRO A 263 45.74 -29.56 -1.72
CA PRO A 263 44.53 -28.84 -2.10
C PRO A 263 43.36 -29.78 -2.41
N THR A 264 43.60 -30.95 -3.00
CA THR A 264 42.53 -31.92 -3.29
C THR A 264 41.95 -32.52 -2.01
N PHE A 265 42.79 -32.87 -1.03
CA PHE A 265 42.34 -33.34 0.27
C PHE A 265 41.56 -32.29 1.05
N LEU A 266 42.02 -31.04 1.03
CA LEU A 266 41.32 -29.95 1.73
C LEU A 266 39.98 -29.61 1.07
N ILE A 267 39.89 -29.61 -0.26
CA ILE A 267 38.60 -29.48 -0.98
C ILE A 267 37.68 -30.65 -0.59
N PHE A 268 38.20 -31.88 -0.50
CA PHE A 268 37.42 -33.04 -0.08
C PHE A 268 36.83 -32.87 1.33
N ILE A 269 37.64 -32.39 2.30
CA ILE A 269 37.16 -32.03 3.64
C ILE A 269 36.08 -30.94 3.57
N GLN A 270 36.30 -29.88 2.78
CA GLN A 270 35.31 -28.80 2.63
C GLN A 270 34.00 -29.29 2.00
N CYS A 271 34.05 -30.23 1.05
CA CYS A 271 32.87 -30.88 0.49
C CYS A 271 32.10 -31.67 1.55
N ILE A 272 32.79 -32.40 2.43
CA ILE A 272 32.16 -33.09 3.58
C ILE A 272 31.50 -32.07 4.51
N ILE A 273 32.20 -30.98 4.84
CA ILE A 273 31.64 -29.92 5.69
C ILE A 273 30.38 -29.34 5.04
N LEU A 274 30.40 -29.03 3.74
CA LEU A 274 29.24 -28.53 2.98
C LEU A 274 28.02 -29.46 3.01
N ILE A 275 28.16 -30.74 3.35
CA ILE A 275 27.03 -31.65 3.51
C ILE A 275 26.37 -31.51 4.91
N ILE A 276 27.14 -31.21 5.96
CA ILE A 276 26.64 -31.09 7.33
C ILE A 276 25.63 -29.95 7.43
N LYS A 277 24.40 -30.16 7.93
CA LYS A 277 23.34 -29.13 8.05
C LYS A 277 23.02 -28.40 6.73
N ARG A 278 23.18 -29.08 5.58
CA ARG A 278 22.92 -28.52 4.25
C ARG A 278 21.50 -27.97 4.11
N ASP A 279 20.50 -28.68 4.62
CA ASP A 279 19.09 -28.33 4.43
C ASP A 279 18.70 -27.07 5.19
N ASP A 280 19.12 -26.94 6.46
CA ASP A 280 18.90 -25.73 7.27
C ASP A 280 19.51 -24.48 6.61
N ARG A 281 20.77 -24.59 6.13
CA ARG A 281 21.42 -23.48 5.44
C ARG A 281 20.69 -23.11 4.15
N ARG A 282 20.35 -24.11 3.33
CA ARG A 282 19.67 -23.87 2.06
C ARG A 282 18.31 -23.23 2.28
N LYS A 283 17.55 -23.67 3.28
CA LYS A 283 16.26 -23.05 3.66
C LYS A 283 16.43 -21.55 3.95
N ASN A 284 17.38 -21.17 4.81
CA ASN A 284 17.63 -19.76 5.14
C ASN A 284 18.06 -18.93 3.93
N LEU A 285 18.93 -19.48 3.08
CA LEU A 285 19.41 -18.79 1.88
C LEU A 285 18.28 -18.64 0.83
N ILE A 286 17.39 -19.62 0.69
CA ILE A 286 16.24 -19.56 -0.23
C ILE A 286 15.26 -18.46 0.21
N ILE A 287 14.97 -18.34 1.50
CA ILE A 287 14.10 -17.27 2.03
C ILE A 287 14.73 -15.89 1.74
N ALA A 288 16.03 -15.72 2.02
CA ALA A 288 16.74 -14.47 1.72
C ALA A 288 16.74 -14.13 0.22
N GLU A 289 16.85 -15.13 -0.66
CA GLU A 289 16.77 -14.96 -2.11
C GLU A 289 15.36 -14.56 -2.57
N LYS A 290 14.32 -15.21 -2.01
CA LYS A 290 12.91 -14.94 -2.31
C LYS A 290 12.55 -13.46 -2.09
N TYR A 291 12.98 -12.88 -0.98
CA TYR A 291 12.65 -11.49 -0.60
C TYR A 291 13.69 -10.44 -1.04
N LYS A 292 14.73 -10.82 -1.80
CA LYS A 292 15.81 -9.90 -2.26
C LYS A 292 15.26 -8.60 -2.85
N ASN A 293 14.30 -8.73 -3.75
CA ASN A 293 13.71 -7.61 -4.47
C ASN A 293 13.00 -6.64 -3.51
N SER A 294 12.18 -7.15 -2.59
CA SER A 294 11.50 -6.36 -1.57
C SER A 294 12.49 -5.65 -0.64
N ILE A 295 13.60 -6.32 -0.26
CA ILE A 295 14.65 -5.73 0.59
C ILE A 295 15.32 -4.54 -0.11
N VAL A 296 15.58 -4.62 -1.42
CA VAL A 296 16.12 -3.50 -2.20
C VAL A 296 15.13 -2.33 -2.24
N THR A 297 13.84 -2.60 -2.39
CA THR A 297 12.77 -1.58 -2.31
C THR A 297 12.81 -0.88 -0.95
N TYR A 298 12.73 -1.65 0.14
CA TYR A 298 12.70 -1.10 1.50
C TYR A 298 13.96 -0.28 1.81
N LYS A 299 15.13 -0.74 1.34
CA LYS A 299 16.38 0.02 1.43
C LYS A 299 16.25 1.40 0.81
N ASN A 300 15.76 1.47 -0.43
CA ASN A 300 15.68 2.73 -1.18
C ASN A 300 14.66 3.67 -0.54
N MET A 301 13.51 3.14 -0.10
CA MET A 301 12.48 3.90 0.61
C MET A 301 13.03 4.47 1.92
N ILE A 302 13.67 3.67 2.77
CA ILE A 302 14.24 4.13 4.04
C ILE A 302 15.33 5.17 3.80
N LYS A 303 16.24 4.93 2.86
CA LYS A 303 17.28 5.90 2.50
C LYS A 303 16.68 7.22 2.03
N TYR A 304 15.56 7.15 1.29
CA TYR A 304 14.84 8.33 0.84
C TYR A 304 14.18 9.07 2.01
N ILE A 305 13.54 8.36 2.94
CA ILE A 305 12.90 8.93 4.14
C ILE A 305 13.94 9.60 5.05
N GLU A 306 15.05 8.93 5.37
CA GLU A 306 16.13 9.45 6.22
C GLU A 306 16.77 10.73 5.65
N GLY A 307 16.74 10.92 4.33
CA GLY A 307 17.26 12.11 3.66
C GLY A 307 16.38 13.36 3.78
N HIS A 308 15.19 13.26 4.38
CA HIS A 308 14.23 14.37 4.49
C HIS A 308 14.04 14.81 5.94
N LYS A 309 13.83 16.11 6.13
CA LYS A 309 13.47 16.70 7.42
C LYS A 309 11.97 16.85 7.54
N PHE A 310 11.44 16.50 8.71
CA PHE A 310 10.03 16.61 9.04
C PHE A 310 9.82 17.50 10.26
N ASN A 311 8.66 18.13 10.35
CA ASN A 311 8.32 19.10 11.41
C ASN A 311 7.20 18.59 12.33
N SER A 312 6.30 17.75 11.82
CA SER A 312 5.25 17.13 12.63
C SER A 312 5.88 16.17 13.63
N LYS A 313 5.54 16.34 14.91
CA LYS A 313 5.96 15.42 15.98
C LYS A 313 5.60 13.97 15.67
N TYR A 314 4.46 13.76 15.00
CA TYR A 314 4.03 12.42 14.60
C TYR A 314 5.04 11.80 13.63
N VAL A 315 5.35 12.48 12.52
CA VAL A 315 6.27 11.98 11.50
C VAL A 315 7.70 11.85 12.04
N MET A 316 8.15 12.77 12.89
CA MET A 316 9.45 12.68 13.55
C MET A 316 9.56 11.42 14.41
N ASN A 317 8.56 11.14 15.26
CA ASN A 317 8.53 9.93 16.08
C ASN A 317 8.56 8.65 15.24
N LEU A 318 8.00 8.67 14.02
CA LEU A 318 8.11 7.54 13.09
C LEU A 318 9.52 7.39 12.55
N CYS A 319 10.12 8.50 12.10
CA CYS A 319 11.47 8.49 11.55
C CYS A 319 12.52 8.13 12.61
N GLU A 320 12.29 8.47 13.89
CA GLU A 320 13.14 8.06 15.01
C GLU A 320 13.24 6.52 15.13
N LYS A 321 12.18 5.78 14.81
CA LYS A 321 12.19 4.30 14.81
C LYS A 321 13.12 3.70 13.75
N LEU A 322 13.56 4.49 12.77
CA LEU A 322 14.55 4.08 11.76
C LEU A 322 15.99 4.15 12.30
N TYR A 323 16.19 4.64 13.52
CA TYR A 323 17.49 4.66 14.17
C TYR A 323 17.51 3.66 15.32
N ASN A 324 18.59 2.89 15.43
CA ASN A 324 18.81 2.04 16.60
C ASN A 324 19.21 2.87 17.82
N THR A 325 19.20 2.24 19.00
CA THR A 325 19.72 2.80 20.27
C THR A 325 21.15 3.33 20.15
N ASP A 326 21.96 2.72 19.28
CA ASP A 326 23.35 3.11 19.04
C ASP A 326 23.49 4.24 17.98
N GLY A 327 22.37 4.85 17.55
CA GLY A 327 22.34 5.90 16.53
C GLY A 327 22.60 5.41 15.09
N GLN A 328 22.68 4.09 14.86
CA GLN A 328 22.88 3.54 13.52
C GLN A 328 21.58 3.60 12.70
N SER A 329 21.66 4.23 11.52
CA SER A 329 20.56 4.32 10.54
C SER A 329 20.13 2.96 9.99
N ALA A 330 18.83 2.74 9.85
CA ALA A 330 18.25 1.55 9.23
C ALA A 330 18.70 1.37 7.78
N SER A 331 18.90 2.46 7.02
CA SER A 331 19.36 2.35 5.63
C SER A 331 20.71 1.63 5.49
N LYS A 332 21.69 1.94 6.36
CA LYS A 332 23.00 1.27 6.39
C LYS A 332 22.88 -0.21 6.76
N GLN A 333 22.03 -0.52 7.74
CA GLN A 333 21.82 -1.90 8.19
C GLN A 333 21.15 -2.72 7.09
N ILE A 334 20.07 -2.22 6.48
CA ILE A 334 19.41 -2.89 5.36
C ILE A 334 20.31 -2.94 4.12
N ASP A 335 21.17 -1.96 3.87
CA ASP A 335 22.13 -2.04 2.75
C ASP A 335 23.09 -3.22 2.91
N SER A 336 23.57 -3.50 4.12
CA SER A 336 24.37 -4.71 4.38
C SER A 336 23.58 -6.00 4.10
N PHE A 337 22.29 -6.03 4.45
CA PHE A 337 21.42 -7.18 4.16
C PHE A 337 21.13 -7.35 2.66
N SER A 338 20.82 -6.24 1.97
CA SER A 338 20.64 -6.18 0.51
C SER A 338 21.85 -6.76 -0.22
N LYS A 339 23.07 -6.41 0.21
CA LYS A 339 24.31 -6.96 -0.35
C LYS A 339 24.44 -8.46 -0.12
N ILE A 340 24.09 -8.94 1.07
CA ILE A 340 24.07 -10.39 1.37
C ILE A 340 23.07 -11.10 0.44
N CYS A 341 21.84 -10.61 0.32
CA CYS A 341 20.83 -11.16 -0.59
C CYS A 341 21.24 -11.14 -2.06
N GLU A 342 21.93 -10.09 -2.51
CA GLU A 342 22.47 -10.01 -3.87
C GLU A 342 23.53 -11.08 -4.13
N LEU A 343 24.46 -11.29 -3.20
CA LEU A 343 25.46 -12.36 -3.28
C LEU A 343 24.83 -13.75 -3.25
N ILE A 344 23.78 -13.95 -2.44
CA ILE A 344 23.00 -15.19 -2.39
C ILE A 344 22.28 -15.45 -3.72
N ALA A 345 21.76 -14.43 -4.39
CA ALA A 345 21.12 -14.61 -5.70
C ALA A 345 22.14 -14.96 -6.82
N ASN A 346 23.40 -14.53 -6.68
CA ASN A 346 24.47 -14.85 -7.63
C ASN A 346 24.88 -16.33 -7.61
N ARG A 347 24.36 -17.13 -6.66
CA ARG A 347 24.59 -18.59 -6.58
C ARG A 347 24.10 -19.36 -7.81
N ARG A 348 23.24 -18.76 -8.63
CA ARG A 348 22.77 -19.35 -9.89
C ARG A 348 23.84 -19.36 -10.99
N ASN A 349 24.93 -18.60 -10.82
CA ASN A 349 26.01 -18.54 -11.82
C ASN A 349 26.86 -19.82 -11.77
N ILE A 350 27.25 -20.33 -12.94
CA ILE A 350 28.04 -21.58 -13.04
C ILE A 350 29.39 -21.50 -12.30
N LEU A 351 30.00 -20.31 -12.27
CA LEU A 351 31.24 -20.04 -11.52
C LEU A 351 31.06 -20.27 -10.03
N TYR A 352 29.86 -20.07 -9.49
CA TYR A 352 29.57 -20.32 -8.09
C TYR A 352 29.77 -21.79 -7.72
N SER A 353 29.37 -22.72 -8.59
CA SER A 353 29.52 -24.16 -8.35
C SER A 353 30.98 -24.59 -8.21
N ILE A 354 31.89 -23.91 -8.90
CA ILE A 354 33.34 -24.17 -8.85
C ILE A 354 33.96 -23.47 -7.63
N LEU A 355 33.58 -22.22 -7.37
CA LEU A 355 34.18 -21.41 -6.31
C LEU A 355 33.64 -21.78 -4.92
N ASN A 356 32.43 -22.32 -4.81
CA ASN A 356 31.81 -22.61 -3.51
C ASN A 356 32.55 -23.67 -2.69
N PRO A 357 32.99 -24.82 -3.26
CA PRO A 357 33.83 -25.77 -2.54
C PRO A 357 35.12 -25.15 -2.00
N ILE A 358 35.80 -24.33 -2.82
CA ILE A 358 37.11 -23.72 -2.49
C ILE A 358 36.97 -22.66 -1.41
N LEU A 359 36.05 -21.70 -1.61
CA LEU A 359 35.91 -20.52 -0.76
C LEU A 359 34.90 -20.72 0.39
N MET A 360 34.15 -21.83 0.41
CA MET A 360 33.04 -22.08 1.33
C MET A 360 32.00 -20.94 1.35
N ILE A 361 31.64 -20.43 0.16
CA ILE A 361 30.83 -19.22 0.02
C ILE A 361 29.47 -19.36 0.71
N GLU A 362 28.79 -20.51 0.58
CA GLU A 362 27.50 -20.75 1.24
C GLU A 362 27.60 -20.61 2.77
N TYR A 363 28.70 -21.04 3.39
CA TYR A 363 28.91 -20.91 4.82
C TYR A 363 29.14 -19.46 5.24
N HIS A 364 30.00 -18.74 4.52
CA HIS A 364 30.26 -17.34 4.83
C HIS A 364 29.01 -16.47 4.65
N LEU A 365 28.19 -16.77 3.63
CA LEU A 365 26.89 -16.11 3.43
C LEU A 365 25.91 -16.45 4.55
N ALA A 366 25.79 -17.73 4.94
CA ALA A 366 24.93 -18.13 6.05
C ALA A 366 25.35 -17.46 7.37
N ILE A 367 26.65 -17.44 7.69
CA ILE A 367 27.17 -16.77 8.89
C ILE A 367 26.88 -15.27 8.84
N SER A 368 27.15 -14.61 7.72
CA SER A 368 26.91 -13.17 7.57
C SER A 368 25.42 -12.84 7.73
N LEU A 369 24.56 -13.70 7.22
CA LEU A 369 23.11 -13.58 7.33
C LEU A 369 22.64 -13.73 8.78
N GLU A 370 23.11 -14.76 9.50
CA GLU A 370 22.76 -14.95 10.92
C GLU A 370 23.27 -13.79 11.80
N LEU A 371 24.52 -13.35 11.59
CA LEU A 371 25.07 -12.20 12.33
C LEU A 371 24.25 -10.94 12.12
N TRP A 372 23.76 -10.73 10.89
CA TRP A 372 22.86 -9.62 10.59
C TRP A 372 21.51 -9.78 11.30
N ARG A 373 20.90 -10.98 11.25
CA ARG A 373 19.63 -11.28 11.92
C ARG A 373 19.70 -11.03 13.43
N ILE A 374 20.76 -11.47 14.09
CA ILE A 374 20.97 -11.25 15.53
C ILE A 374 21.09 -9.75 15.86
N LYS A 375 21.77 -8.98 15.01
CA LYS A 375 22.01 -7.55 15.26
C LYS A 375 20.80 -6.67 14.94
N SER A 376 20.08 -6.98 13.87
CA SER A 376 19.14 -6.07 13.22
C SER A 376 17.73 -6.63 13.03
N GLY A 377 17.55 -7.96 13.17
CA GLY A 377 16.28 -8.64 12.89
C GLY A 377 15.12 -8.14 13.76
N ASP A 378 15.37 -7.86 15.05
CA ASP A 378 14.35 -7.40 16.00
C ASP A 378 13.77 -6.01 15.63
N ASN A 379 14.56 -5.16 14.96
CA ASN A 379 14.11 -3.84 14.53
C ASN A 379 13.55 -3.82 13.10
N PHE A 380 13.76 -4.89 12.33
CA PHE A 380 13.36 -4.96 10.92
C PHE A 380 11.85 -4.73 10.73
N GLN A 381 11.02 -5.37 11.57
CA GLN A 381 9.56 -5.18 11.52
C GLN A 381 9.19 -3.71 11.77
N LYS A 382 9.80 -3.06 12.77
CA LYS A 382 9.54 -1.64 13.10
C LYS A 382 9.88 -0.71 11.93
N TRP A 383 10.94 -1.01 11.19
CA TRP A 383 11.34 -0.23 10.02
C TRP A 383 10.32 -0.34 8.90
N LEU A 384 9.84 -1.55 8.62
CA LEU A 384 8.82 -1.74 7.58
C LEU A 384 7.46 -1.17 7.98
N ASP A 385 7.07 -1.28 9.25
CA ASP A 385 5.87 -0.63 9.78
C ASP A 385 5.94 0.90 9.59
N THR A 386 7.13 1.48 9.79
CA THR A 386 7.37 2.92 9.58
C THR A 386 7.19 3.31 8.11
N ILE A 387 7.68 2.49 7.17
CA ILE A 387 7.45 2.71 5.73
C ILE A 387 5.95 2.66 5.43
N GLY A 388 5.27 1.60 5.88
CA GLY A 388 3.85 1.41 5.58
C GLY A 388 2.97 2.51 6.14
N GLU A 389 3.29 3.02 7.33
CA GLU A 389 2.59 4.15 7.89
C GLU A 389 2.80 5.44 7.08
N LEU A 390 4.03 5.71 6.63
CA LEU A 390 4.31 6.86 5.78
C LEU A 390 3.62 6.78 4.42
N GLU A 391 3.51 5.58 3.83
CA GLU A 391 2.73 5.37 2.60
C GLU A 391 1.22 5.62 2.83
N ALA A 392 0.66 5.13 3.93
CA ALA A 392 -0.74 5.36 4.27
C ALA A 392 -1.01 6.86 4.51
N LEU A 393 -0.14 7.55 5.26
CA LEU A 393 -0.21 9.01 5.45
C LEU A 393 -0.04 9.76 4.13
N SER A 394 0.84 9.29 3.23
CA SER A 394 1.05 9.87 1.90
C SER A 394 -0.20 9.77 1.02
N SER A 395 -0.91 8.64 1.10
CA SER A 395 -2.19 8.40 0.43
C SER A 395 -3.26 9.40 0.92
N ILE A 396 -3.39 9.56 2.24
CA ILE A 396 -4.32 10.53 2.86
C ILE A 396 -3.93 11.98 2.51
N ALA A 397 -2.64 12.30 2.56
CA ALA A 397 -2.10 13.61 2.18
C ALA A 397 -2.34 13.94 0.70
N GLY A 398 -2.45 12.91 -0.15
CA GLY A 398 -2.92 13.04 -1.53
C GLY A 398 -4.28 13.71 -1.60
N ILE A 399 -5.25 13.25 -0.81
CA ILE A 399 -6.59 13.83 -0.79
C ILE A 399 -6.55 15.31 -0.44
N LYS A 400 -5.77 15.72 0.57
CA LYS A 400 -5.67 17.14 0.97
C LYS A 400 -5.02 18.01 -0.10
N TYR A 401 -4.03 17.47 -0.80
CA TYR A 401 -3.41 18.19 -1.90
C TYR A 401 -4.37 18.33 -3.08
N ASP A 402 -5.04 17.24 -3.45
CA ASP A 402 -5.95 17.13 -4.59
C ASP A 402 -7.21 17.99 -4.37
N ASN A 403 -7.70 18.09 -3.12
CA ASN A 403 -8.88 18.85 -2.72
C ASN A 403 -8.52 19.92 -1.66
N PRO A 404 -7.92 21.05 -2.04
CA PRO A 404 -7.44 22.05 -1.09
C PRO A 404 -8.55 22.69 -0.24
N TYR A 405 -9.76 22.82 -0.80
CA TYR A 405 -10.94 23.42 -0.15
C TYR A 405 -11.61 22.50 0.88
N TRP A 406 -11.31 21.21 0.87
CA TRP A 406 -11.86 20.28 1.84
C TRP A 406 -11.32 20.57 3.25
N SER A 407 -12.25 20.62 4.20
CA SER A 407 -11.95 20.93 5.59
C SER A 407 -11.21 19.80 6.28
N MET A 408 -10.32 20.15 7.22
CA MET A 408 -9.81 19.19 8.18
C MET A 408 -10.82 19.13 9.33
N PRO A 409 -11.33 17.95 9.68
CA PRO A 409 -12.46 17.85 10.60
C PRO A 409 -12.04 18.20 12.03
N GLN A 410 -12.96 18.83 12.76
CA GLN A 410 -12.82 19.08 14.19
C GLN A 410 -13.41 17.91 14.97
N ILE A 411 -12.65 17.39 15.94
CA ILE A 411 -13.09 16.32 16.82
C ILE A 411 -13.47 16.95 18.14
N THR A 412 -14.74 16.86 18.49
CA THR A 412 -15.30 17.46 19.72
C THR A 412 -15.51 16.41 20.80
N ASN A 413 -15.31 16.82 22.05
CA ASN A 413 -15.65 16.03 23.24
C ASN A 413 -17.05 16.41 23.75
N GLY A 414 -17.69 15.49 24.47
CA GLY A 414 -18.99 15.74 25.12
C GLY A 414 -20.14 14.97 24.47
N SER A 415 -21.31 15.62 24.36
CA SER A 415 -22.51 15.01 23.78
C SER A 415 -22.37 14.78 22.28
N SER A 416 -23.06 13.75 21.78
CA SER A 416 -23.00 13.28 20.40
C SER A 416 -23.50 14.36 19.43
N LYS A 417 -22.59 14.98 18.66
CA LYS A 417 -22.91 16.04 17.70
C LYS A 417 -22.29 15.74 16.33
N ILE A 418 -22.99 16.14 15.27
CA ILE A 418 -22.46 16.20 13.91
C ILE A 418 -22.86 17.55 13.30
N LEU A 419 -21.85 18.35 12.97
CA LEU A 419 -22.01 19.59 12.22
C LEU A 419 -21.31 19.44 10.89
N ALA A 420 -22.02 19.75 9.80
CA ALA A 420 -21.43 19.69 8.46
C ALA A 420 -22.04 20.76 7.55
N LYS A 421 -21.18 21.48 6.84
CA LYS A 421 -21.56 22.49 5.86
C LYS A 421 -21.09 22.09 4.48
N ASN A 422 -22.00 22.12 3.50
CA ASN A 422 -21.76 21.67 2.13
C ASN A 422 -21.11 20.28 2.06
N ILE A 423 -21.55 19.35 2.90
CA ILE A 423 -21.06 17.97 2.88
C ILE A 423 -21.53 17.25 1.63
N GLY A 424 -20.61 16.55 0.98
CA GLY A 424 -20.87 15.76 -0.21
C GLY A 424 -20.20 14.39 -0.15
N HIS A 425 -20.64 13.49 -1.02
CA HIS A 425 -20.05 12.15 -1.12
C HIS A 425 -18.74 12.22 -1.91
N PRO A 426 -17.58 11.82 -1.34
CA PRO A 426 -16.28 11.99 -2.00
C PRO A 426 -16.15 11.18 -3.30
N LEU A 427 -16.84 10.05 -3.40
CA LEU A 427 -16.80 9.16 -4.59
C LEU A 427 -17.78 9.55 -5.70
N LEU A 428 -18.65 10.55 -5.46
CA LEU A 428 -19.47 11.15 -6.51
C LEU A 428 -18.71 12.37 -7.05
N TRP A 429 -18.28 12.30 -8.31
CA TRP A 429 -17.43 13.32 -8.91
C TRP A 429 -18.23 14.40 -9.64
N ASP A 430 -19.05 13.98 -10.60
CA ASP A 430 -19.82 14.80 -11.53
C ASP A 430 -21.24 15.13 -11.02
N LYS A 431 -21.88 14.18 -10.35
CA LYS A 431 -23.29 14.29 -9.89
C LYS A 431 -23.43 14.67 -8.41
N ARG A 432 -22.37 15.17 -7.79
CA ARG A 432 -22.36 15.44 -6.34
C ARG A 432 -23.19 16.66 -6.00
N VAL A 433 -24.24 16.44 -5.21
CA VAL A 433 -24.99 17.52 -4.55
C VAL A 433 -24.60 17.60 -3.08
N CYS A 434 -24.13 18.78 -2.67
CA CYS A 434 -23.75 19.05 -1.29
C CYS A 434 -24.95 19.47 -0.44
N ASN A 435 -24.94 19.08 0.83
CA ASN A 435 -25.99 19.34 1.80
C ASN A 435 -25.44 19.95 3.09
N ASN A 436 -26.31 20.59 3.88
CA ASN A 436 -25.98 21.05 5.22
C ASN A 436 -26.61 20.12 6.24
N LEU A 437 -25.94 19.93 7.37
CA LEU A 437 -26.42 19.11 8.46
C LEU A 437 -26.01 19.73 9.79
N ASN A 438 -26.99 19.90 10.68
CA ASN A 438 -26.75 20.24 12.07
C ASN A 438 -27.52 19.24 12.93
N VAL A 439 -26.79 18.39 13.65
CA VAL A 439 -27.34 17.49 14.66
C VAL A 439 -26.65 17.77 15.99
N GLU A 440 -27.43 18.35 16.90
CA GLU A 440 -27.04 18.74 18.24
C GLU A 440 -28.14 18.37 19.24
N ASP A 441 -27.82 18.42 20.53
CA ASP A 441 -28.81 18.21 21.59
C ASP A 441 -30.01 19.16 21.45
N PRO A 442 -31.24 18.69 21.71
CA PRO A 442 -31.61 17.38 22.26
C PRO A 442 -31.76 16.28 21.19
N TYR A 443 -31.47 16.54 19.91
CA TYR A 443 -31.73 15.61 18.82
C TYR A 443 -30.67 14.51 18.73
N GLN A 444 -31.14 13.26 18.74
CA GLN A 444 -30.32 12.05 18.74
C GLN A 444 -30.59 11.18 17.51
N VAL A 445 -31.80 11.21 16.96
CA VAL A 445 -32.13 10.42 15.76
C VAL A 445 -32.70 11.31 14.68
N ILE A 446 -32.13 11.20 13.48
CA ILE A 446 -32.55 11.86 12.27
C ILE A 446 -33.34 10.85 11.43
N LEU A 447 -34.64 11.10 11.28
CA LEU A 447 -35.51 10.32 10.40
C LEU A 447 -35.52 10.97 9.01
N ILE A 448 -35.17 10.19 8.00
CA ILE A 448 -35.10 10.65 6.61
C ILE A 448 -36.21 9.98 5.81
N THR A 449 -37.19 10.77 5.39
CA THR A 449 -38.28 10.34 4.53
C THR A 449 -38.07 10.77 3.07
N GLY A 450 -38.81 10.17 2.15
CA GLY A 450 -38.74 10.51 0.72
C GLY A 450 -38.86 9.26 -0.15
N SER A 451 -39.08 9.47 -1.44
CA SER A 451 -39.26 8.38 -2.40
C SER A 451 -38.01 7.50 -2.56
N ASN A 452 -38.17 6.38 -3.25
CA ASN A 452 -37.02 5.66 -3.79
C ASN A 452 -36.29 6.56 -4.79
N MET A 453 -34.95 6.42 -4.86
CA MET A 453 -34.07 7.19 -5.74
C MET A 453 -33.90 8.69 -5.38
N SER A 454 -34.60 9.21 -4.37
CA SER A 454 -34.48 10.62 -3.92
C SER A 454 -33.15 10.99 -3.26
N GLY A 455 -32.28 10.01 -2.95
CA GLY A 455 -30.95 10.24 -2.41
C GLY A 455 -30.75 9.87 -0.93
N LYS A 456 -31.77 9.33 -0.24
CA LYS A 456 -31.71 8.95 1.20
C LYS A 456 -30.48 8.11 1.56
N SER A 457 -30.30 6.96 0.90
CA SER A 457 -29.17 6.05 1.13
C SER A 457 -27.83 6.70 0.81
N THR A 458 -27.78 7.51 -0.26
CA THR A 458 -26.57 8.23 -0.68
C THR A 458 -26.15 9.27 0.35
N PHE A 459 -27.11 10.00 0.94
CA PHE A 459 -26.84 10.95 2.00
C PHE A 459 -26.33 10.26 3.28
N MET A 460 -26.94 9.15 3.69
CA MET A 460 -26.43 8.38 4.83
C MET A 460 -25.01 7.85 4.58
N ARG A 461 -24.72 7.32 3.39
CA ARG A 461 -23.34 6.93 3.01
C ARG A 461 -22.39 8.13 2.99
N THR A 462 -22.88 9.31 2.61
CA THR A 462 -22.10 10.56 2.67
C THR A 462 -21.66 10.87 4.11
N ILE A 463 -22.56 10.76 5.08
CA ILE A 463 -22.20 10.93 6.50
C ILE A 463 -21.19 9.87 6.93
N GLY A 464 -21.48 8.59 6.66
CA GLY A 464 -20.62 7.47 7.06
C GLY A 464 -19.19 7.58 6.52
N ILE A 465 -19.02 7.80 5.21
CA ILE A 465 -17.69 7.90 4.60
C ILE A 465 -16.92 9.13 5.10
N ASN A 466 -17.58 10.28 5.29
CA ASN A 466 -16.89 11.46 5.81
C ASN A 466 -16.46 11.26 7.28
N ILE A 467 -17.17 10.46 8.07
CA ILE A 467 -16.73 10.05 9.41
C ILE A 467 -15.53 9.11 9.34
N VAL A 468 -15.53 8.14 8.41
CA VAL A 468 -14.36 7.29 8.17
C VAL A 468 -13.13 8.14 7.80
N LEU A 469 -13.29 9.11 6.90
CA LEU A 469 -12.24 10.08 6.56
C LEU A 469 -11.80 10.90 7.78
N ALA A 470 -12.74 11.37 8.59
CA ALA A 470 -12.42 12.14 9.78
C ALA A 470 -11.60 11.35 10.80
N TYR A 471 -12.00 10.11 11.06
CA TYR A 471 -11.27 9.20 11.94
C TYR A 471 -9.93 8.75 11.36
N ALA A 472 -9.80 8.71 10.03
CA ALA A 472 -8.54 8.51 9.34
C ALA A 472 -7.56 9.68 9.53
N GLY A 473 -8.04 10.86 9.96
CA GLY A 473 -7.26 12.09 9.98
C GLY A 473 -7.12 12.73 8.59
N ALA A 474 -7.99 12.34 7.65
CA ALA A 474 -8.07 12.88 6.31
C ALA A 474 -8.92 14.16 6.27
N PRO A 475 -8.77 15.00 5.23
CA PRO A 475 -9.77 16.01 4.94
C PRO A 475 -11.10 15.37 4.53
N VAL A 476 -12.20 15.99 4.92
CA VAL A 476 -13.55 15.54 4.58
C VAL A 476 -14.11 16.35 3.42
N CYS A 477 -15.01 15.77 2.64
CA CYS A 477 -15.68 16.43 1.52
C CYS A 477 -16.77 17.40 2.02
N ALA A 478 -16.36 18.45 2.72
CA ALA A 478 -17.19 19.50 3.29
C ALA A 478 -16.38 20.79 3.49
N ASP A 479 -17.07 21.92 3.55
CA ASP A 479 -16.47 23.22 3.87
C ASP A 479 -16.14 23.33 5.35
N GLU A 480 -17.00 22.76 6.19
CA GLU A 480 -16.84 22.68 7.64
C GLU A 480 -17.39 21.32 8.11
N PHE A 481 -16.69 20.66 9.04
CA PHE A 481 -17.14 19.40 9.63
C PHE A 481 -16.63 19.23 11.05
N SER A 482 -17.54 18.89 11.96
CA SER A 482 -17.24 18.59 13.35
C SER A 482 -18.01 17.36 13.80
N CYS A 483 -17.36 16.45 14.52
CA CYS A 483 -18.01 15.27 15.10
C CYS A 483 -17.33 14.77 16.37
N ASN A 484 -18.07 14.02 17.18
CA ASN A 484 -17.52 13.25 18.29
C ASN A 484 -16.96 11.91 17.83
N ILE A 485 -16.14 11.27 18.67
CA ILE A 485 -15.68 9.89 18.44
C ILE A 485 -16.77 8.90 18.90
N MET A 486 -17.40 8.25 17.93
CA MET A 486 -18.47 7.28 18.10
C MET A 486 -18.16 5.97 17.37
N ASP A 487 -18.73 4.86 17.84
CA ASP A 487 -18.71 3.59 17.12
C ASP A 487 -19.70 3.64 15.96
N LEU A 488 -19.18 3.58 14.73
CA LEU A 488 -20.01 3.58 13.53
C LEU A 488 -20.55 2.16 13.26
N TYR A 489 -21.86 2.06 13.14
CA TYR A 489 -22.56 0.86 12.69
C TYR A 489 -23.49 1.18 11.55
N THR A 490 -23.59 0.29 10.58
CA THR A 490 -24.49 0.44 9.44
C THR A 490 -25.31 -0.82 9.21
N CYS A 491 -26.52 -0.61 8.72
CA CYS A 491 -27.36 -1.65 8.15
C CYS A 491 -27.98 -1.08 6.88
N MET A 492 -27.26 -1.23 5.75
CA MET A 492 -27.68 -0.66 4.46
C MET A 492 -27.63 -1.67 3.31
N LYS A 493 -26.65 -2.58 3.32
CA LYS A 493 -26.61 -3.68 2.36
C LYS A 493 -26.98 -4.97 3.06
N ILE A 494 -27.89 -5.70 2.42
CA ILE A 494 -28.20 -7.07 2.78
C ILE A 494 -27.49 -7.96 1.77
N SER A 495 -26.50 -8.74 2.23
CA SER A 495 -25.82 -9.71 1.39
C SER A 495 -26.38 -11.08 1.68
N ASP A 496 -27.01 -11.70 0.67
CA ASP A 496 -27.43 -13.10 0.78
C ASP A 496 -26.19 -13.99 0.93
N ASN A 497 -26.23 -14.87 1.91
CA ASN A 497 -25.24 -15.92 2.07
C ASN A 497 -25.93 -17.25 1.73
N LEU A 498 -26.09 -17.52 0.43
CA LEU A 498 -26.74 -18.73 -0.09
C LEU A 498 -26.15 -20.01 0.53
N GLY A 499 -24.85 -20.02 0.85
CA GLY A 499 -24.17 -21.17 1.46
C GLY A 499 -24.46 -21.41 2.95
N GLN A 500 -25.08 -20.46 3.67
CA GLN A 500 -25.39 -20.61 5.10
C GLN A 500 -26.90 -20.71 5.41
N SER A 501 -27.79 -20.75 4.41
CA SER A 501 -29.24 -20.85 4.60
C SER A 501 -29.84 -19.82 5.58
N ILE A 502 -29.16 -18.67 5.77
CA ILE A 502 -29.63 -17.57 6.61
C ILE A 502 -30.43 -16.61 5.71
N SER A 503 -31.68 -16.34 6.08
CA SER A 503 -32.49 -15.35 5.37
C SER A 503 -31.88 -13.94 5.51
N SER A 504 -32.00 -13.15 4.45
CA SER A 504 -31.64 -11.73 4.40
C SER A 504 -32.15 -10.94 5.61
N PHE A 505 -33.38 -11.24 6.04
CA PHE A 505 -34.01 -10.67 7.24
C PHE A 505 -33.29 -11.06 8.54
N TYR A 506 -32.87 -12.31 8.70
CA TYR A 506 -32.15 -12.72 9.91
C TYR A 506 -30.75 -12.11 9.98
N ALA A 507 -30.05 -11.98 8.84
CA ALA A 507 -28.76 -11.27 8.79
C ALA A 507 -28.90 -9.78 9.20
N GLU A 508 -29.99 -9.14 8.76
CA GLU A 508 -30.35 -7.78 9.19
C GLU A 508 -30.59 -7.72 10.72
N ILE A 509 -31.36 -8.66 11.29
CA ILE A 509 -31.59 -8.73 12.74
C ILE A 509 -30.27 -8.90 13.52
N LEU A 510 -29.34 -9.73 13.02
CA LEU A 510 -28.04 -9.91 13.66
C LEU A 510 -27.20 -8.62 13.68
N LYS A 511 -27.21 -7.84 12.59
CA LYS A 511 -26.55 -6.51 12.56
C LYS A 511 -27.19 -5.57 13.59
N ILE A 512 -28.53 -5.49 13.62
CA ILE A 512 -29.26 -4.64 14.58
C ILE A 512 -28.98 -5.07 16.04
N LYS A 513 -28.91 -6.38 16.30
CA LYS A 513 -28.56 -6.92 17.63
C LYS A 513 -27.20 -6.41 18.10
N ASN A 514 -26.20 -6.33 17.22
CA ASN A 514 -24.88 -5.81 17.56
C ASN A 514 -24.93 -4.33 17.93
N ILE A 515 -25.71 -3.52 17.21
CA ILE A 515 -25.92 -2.09 17.51
C ILE A 515 -26.55 -1.93 18.90
N VAL A 516 -27.62 -2.68 19.16
CA VAL A 516 -28.32 -2.66 20.45
C VAL A 516 -27.41 -3.12 21.59
N LYS A 517 -26.59 -4.16 21.37
CA LYS A 517 -25.63 -4.64 22.37
C LYS A 517 -24.58 -3.58 22.70
N ALA A 518 -23.93 -3.00 21.70
CA ALA A 518 -22.93 -1.95 21.88
C ALA A 518 -23.52 -0.74 22.63
N SER A 519 -24.75 -0.36 22.27
CA SER A 519 -25.49 0.68 22.97
C SER A 519 -25.77 0.36 24.45
N LYS A 520 -26.09 -0.91 24.79
CA LYS A 520 -26.35 -1.32 26.17
C LYS A 520 -25.07 -1.38 27.02
N GLU A 521 -23.93 -1.63 26.39
CA GLU A 521 -22.59 -1.59 27.02
C GLU A 521 -22.12 -0.16 27.32
N GLY A 522 -22.93 0.87 27.07
CA GLY A 522 -22.59 2.27 27.34
C GLY A 522 -21.66 2.91 26.31
N LYS A 523 -21.43 2.25 25.16
CA LYS A 523 -20.64 2.84 24.07
C LYS A 523 -21.45 3.92 23.37
N GLN A 524 -20.81 5.04 23.03
CA GLN A 524 -21.39 6.05 22.15
C GLN A 524 -21.42 5.52 20.72
N VAL A 525 -22.62 5.23 20.22
CA VAL A 525 -22.83 4.64 18.89
C VAL A 525 -23.39 5.69 17.92
N LEU A 526 -22.87 5.66 16.70
CA LEU A 526 -23.50 6.24 15.52
C LEU A 526 -24.05 5.11 14.65
N PHE A 527 -25.37 5.06 14.44
CA PHE A 527 -26.00 4.05 13.58
C PHE A 527 -26.59 4.66 12.31
N LEU A 528 -26.38 3.98 11.17
CA LEU A 528 -26.99 4.30 9.88
C LEU A 528 -27.87 3.13 9.44
N LEU A 529 -29.19 3.32 9.45
CA LEU A 529 -30.17 2.28 9.18
C LEU A 529 -30.95 2.64 7.92
N ASP A 530 -30.84 1.83 6.87
CA ASP A 530 -31.47 2.11 5.59
C ASP A 530 -32.68 1.21 5.36
N GLU A 531 -33.88 1.78 5.56
CA GLU A 531 -35.17 1.13 5.34
C GLU A 531 -35.25 -0.26 5.99
N ILE A 532 -35.10 -0.32 7.32
CA ILE A 532 -35.00 -1.59 8.06
C ILE A 532 -36.30 -2.42 8.08
N PHE A 533 -36.15 -3.72 8.32
CA PHE A 533 -37.21 -4.73 8.42
C PHE A 533 -38.06 -4.85 7.15
N LYS A 534 -37.43 -4.79 5.96
CA LYS A 534 -38.14 -4.94 4.67
C LYS A 534 -38.83 -6.28 4.50
N GLY A 535 -38.32 -7.33 5.15
CA GLY A 535 -38.79 -8.71 5.00
C GLY A 535 -40.07 -9.08 5.76
N THR A 536 -40.78 -8.12 6.36
CA THR A 536 -42.01 -8.36 7.13
C THR A 536 -43.16 -7.43 6.70
N ASN A 537 -44.37 -7.68 7.22
CA ASN A 537 -45.57 -6.90 6.97
C ASN A 537 -45.40 -5.44 7.42
N SER A 538 -46.09 -4.50 6.75
CA SER A 538 -45.95 -3.05 7.01
C SER A 538 -46.18 -2.66 8.47
N LYS A 539 -47.23 -3.21 9.10
CA LYS A 539 -47.53 -2.97 10.53
C LYS A 539 -46.39 -3.44 11.45
N ASP A 540 -45.86 -4.64 11.20
CA ASP A 540 -44.77 -5.20 12.01
C ASP A 540 -43.47 -4.43 11.81
N ARG A 541 -43.19 -4.00 10.58
CA ARG A 541 -42.03 -3.15 10.25
C ARG A 541 -42.07 -1.83 11.00
N ILE A 542 -43.19 -1.12 10.96
CA ILE A 542 -43.36 0.19 11.61
C ILE A 542 -43.29 0.04 13.13
N ALA A 543 -43.97 -0.97 13.69
CA ALA A 543 -43.90 -1.27 15.12
C ALA A 543 -42.47 -1.61 15.55
N GLY A 544 -41.79 -2.50 14.82
CA GLY A 544 -40.42 -2.92 15.09
C GLY A 544 -39.42 -1.75 15.01
N ALA A 545 -39.50 -0.93 13.95
CA ALA A 545 -38.67 0.25 13.78
C ALA A 545 -38.91 1.28 14.90
N THR A 546 -40.17 1.52 15.26
CA THR A 546 -40.54 2.42 16.37
C THR A 546 -39.92 1.96 17.69
N ILE A 547 -40.02 0.67 18.01
CA ILE A 547 -39.44 0.09 19.23
C ILE A 547 -37.92 0.25 19.22
N LEU A 548 -37.26 -0.09 18.11
CA LEU A 548 -35.81 0.02 17.96
C LEU A 548 -35.32 1.45 18.13
N ILE A 549 -35.93 2.41 17.43
CA ILE A 549 -35.57 3.83 17.51
C ILE A 549 -35.75 4.35 18.94
N LYS A 550 -36.90 4.06 19.58
CA LYS A 550 -37.14 4.46 20.99
C LYS A 550 -36.08 3.88 21.92
N GLN A 551 -35.67 2.63 21.71
CA GLN A 551 -34.65 1.99 22.52
C GLN A 551 -33.28 2.65 22.34
N LEU A 552 -32.88 2.99 21.11
CA LEU A 552 -31.60 3.65 20.82
C LEU A 552 -31.57 5.12 21.24
N CYS A 553 -32.71 5.83 21.24
CA CYS A 553 -32.82 7.20 21.77
C CYS A 553 -32.63 7.28 23.30
N ARG A 554 -32.84 6.18 24.03
CA ARG A 554 -32.70 6.18 25.50
C ARG A 554 -31.24 6.21 25.96
N THR A 555 -30.32 5.78 25.10
CA THR A 555 -28.92 5.53 25.44
C THR A 555 -27.97 6.63 24.98
N GLY A 556 -28.47 7.75 24.45
CA GLY A 556 -27.64 8.89 24.06
C GLY A 556 -26.90 8.74 22.73
N ASN A 557 -27.26 7.72 21.95
CA ASN A 557 -26.65 7.44 20.65
C ASN A 557 -27.13 8.39 19.57
N LEU A 558 -26.32 8.52 18.54
CA LEU A 558 -26.67 9.27 17.35
C LEU A 558 -27.12 8.33 16.23
N GLY A 559 -28.15 8.69 15.47
CA GLY A 559 -28.73 7.81 14.47
C GLY A 559 -29.24 8.51 13.24
N PHE A 560 -29.06 7.90 12.08
CA PHE A 560 -29.76 8.24 10.85
C PHE A 560 -30.57 7.02 10.43
N VAL A 561 -31.86 7.21 10.23
CA VAL A 561 -32.76 6.15 9.79
C VAL A 561 -33.54 6.64 8.59
N SER A 562 -33.39 5.97 7.45
CA SER A 562 -34.28 6.21 6.31
C SER A 562 -35.51 5.33 6.41
N THR A 563 -36.63 5.84 5.93
CA THR A 563 -37.87 5.06 5.80
C THR A 563 -38.75 5.60 4.67
N HIS A 564 -39.55 4.70 4.08
CA HIS A 564 -40.67 5.05 3.21
C HIS A 564 -42.00 5.15 3.98
N ASP A 565 -42.05 4.68 5.21
CA ASP A 565 -43.25 4.72 6.06
C ASP A 565 -43.38 6.10 6.72
N LEU A 566 -44.22 6.98 6.17
CA LEU A 566 -44.43 8.35 6.66
C LEU A 566 -44.95 8.40 8.11
N GLU A 567 -45.63 7.33 8.56
CA GLU A 567 -46.15 7.16 9.92
C GLU A 567 -45.04 7.21 10.99
N LEU A 568 -43.81 6.77 10.65
CA LEU A 568 -42.66 6.91 11.56
C LEU A 568 -42.28 8.38 11.80
N GLY A 569 -42.62 9.27 10.87
CA GLY A 569 -42.39 10.71 11.03
C GLY A 569 -43.16 11.31 12.20
N GLU A 570 -44.30 10.74 12.58
CA GLU A 570 -45.10 11.19 13.73
C GLU A 570 -44.34 11.04 15.06
N MET A 571 -43.24 10.28 15.09
CA MET A 571 -42.41 10.13 16.28
C MET A 571 -41.77 11.44 16.76
N GLU A 572 -41.56 12.43 15.88
CA GLU A 572 -41.09 13.77 16.25
C GLU A 572 -42.10 14.51 17.14
N ASN A 573 -43.41 14.27 16.96
CA ASN A 573 -44.49 14.97 17.69
C ASN A 573 -44.66 14.49 19.14
N ASN A 574 -43.98 13.41 19.55
CA ASN A 574 -44.05 12.91 20.91
C ASN A 574 -43.42 13.89 21.92
N LYS A 575 -43.97 13.95 23.13
CA LYS A 575 -43.42 14.79 24.21
C LYS A 575 -41.98 14.37 24.53
N ASN A 576 -41.05 15.33 24.60
CA ASN A 576 -39.61 15.13 24.79
C ASN A 576 -38.94 14.28 23.69
N SER A 577 -39.47 14.32 22.46
CA SER A 577 -38.86 13.62 21.34
C SER A 577 -37.45 14.13 21.07
N LYS A 578 -36.52 13.19 20.98
CA LYS A 578 -35.13 13.43 20.54
C LYS A 578 -34.96 13.14 19.05
N ILE A 579 -36.06 13.18 18.30
CA ILE A 579 -36.12 12.79 16.90
C ILE A 579 -36.35 14.05 16.07
N LYS A 580 -35.66 14.16 14.94
CA LYS A 580 -35.86 15.24 13.98
C LYS A 580 -36.14 14.65 12.60
N ASN A 581 -37.23 15.08 11.95
CA ASN A 581 -37.51 14.67 10.58
C ASN A 581 -36.78 15.54 9.56
N TYR A 582 -36.26 14.87 8.55
CA TYR A 582 -35.79 15.43 7.31
C TYR A 582 -36.39 14.65 6.13
N HIS A 583 -36.36 15.25 4.96
CA HIS A 583 -36.80 14.59 3.74
C HIS A 583 -35.99 14.99 2.52
N PHE A 584 -36.05 14.14 1.52
CA PHE A 584 -35.75 14.47 0.14
C PHE A 584 -37.07 14.47 -0.65
N SER A 585 -37.20 15.42 -1.58
CA SER A 585 -38.40 15.60 -2.39
C SER A 585 -38.11 15.39 -3.87
N GLU A 586 -39.08 14.85 -4.58
CA GLU A 586 -39.14 14.92 -6.04
C GLU A 586 -39.91 16.16 -6.51
N TYR A 587 -39.68 16.54 -7.75
CA TYR A 587 -40.53 17.48 -8.48
C TYR A 587 -40.74 16.95 -9.89
N TYR A 588 -41.82 17.40 -10.52
CA TYR A 588 -42.23 16.95 -11.84
C TYR A 588 -42.14 18.10 -12.83
N THR A 589 -41.43 17.86 -13.93
CA THR A 589 -41.34 18.76 -15.09
C THR A 589 -41.49 17.92 -16.34
N ASP A 590 -42.31 18.36 -17.29
CA ASP A 590 -42.53 17.68 -18.58
C ASP A 590 -42.90 16.18 -18.46
N ASN A 591 -43.73 15.83 -17.48
CA ASN A 591 -44.11 14.44 -17.13
C ASN A 591 -42.96 13.51 -16.70
N GLU A 592 -41.75 14.05 -16.47
CA GLU A 592 -40.63 13.33 -15.91
C GLU A 592 -40.45 13.64 -14.41
N ILE A 593 -39.94 12.66 -13.68
CA ILE A 593 -39.62 12.79 -12.26
C ILE A 593 -38.17 13.23 -12.08
N HIS A 594 -37.97 14.35 -11.37
CA HIS A 594 -36.65 14.90 -11.09
C HIS A 594 -36.41 14.99 -9.58
N PHE A 595 -35.14 14.97 -9.20
CA PHE A 595 -34.68 15.04 -7.82
C PHE A 595 -33.64 16.15 -7.69
N ASP A 596 -33.82 17.05 -6.72
CA ASP A 596 -32.83 18.09 -6.42
C ASP A 596 -31.70 17.58 -5.50
N TYR A 597 -31.90 16.40 -4.89
CA TYR A 597 -31.00 15.78 -3.92
C TYR A 597 -30.63 16.70 -2.74
N LYS A 598 -31.53 17.62 -2.38
CA LYS A 598 -31.37 18.55 -1.26
C LYS A 598 -32.12 18.05 -0.03
N LEU A 599 -31.39 17.95 1.08
CA LEU A 599 -31.94 17.61 2.39
C LEU A 599 -32.77 18.80 2.92
N LYS A 600 -34.05 18.55 3.22
CA LYS A 600 -35.00 19.54 3.72
C LYS A 600 -35.52 19.13 5.09
N ILE A 601 -35.88 20.10 5.93
CA ILE A 601 -36.40 19.85 7.28
C ILE A 601 -37.89 19.45 7.18
N GLY A 602 -38.32 18.52 8.04
CA GLY A 602 -39.71 18.06 8.13
C GLY A 602 -39.96 16.75 7.38
N ILE A 603 -41.20 16.30 7.38
CA ILE A 603 -41.67 15.09 6.69
C ILE A 603 -41.99 15.44 5.22
N SER A 604 -41.75 14.49 4.30
CA SER A 604 -42.09 14.69 2.89
C SER A 604 -43.59 15.01 2.71
N PRO A 605 -43.95 16.12 2.03
CA PRO A 605 -45.35 16.50 1.82
C PRO A 605 -46.05 15.67 0.73
N THR A 606 -45.29 14.96 -0.11
CA THR A 606 -45.78 14.28 -1.32
C THR A 606 -46.04 12.79 -1.09
N ARG A 607 -47.25 12.33 -1.48
CA ARG A 607 -47.58 10.90 -1.63
C ARG A 607 -47.54 10.54 -3.13
N ASN A 608 -46.37 10.10 -3.61
CA ASN A 608 -46.09 9.88 -5.03
C ASN A 608 -47.03 8.92 -5.78
N ALA A 609 -47.68 8.00 -5.06
CA ALA A 609 -48.54 6.99 -5.68
C ALA A 609 -49.68 7.61 -6.49
N ILE A 610 -50.32 8.66 -5.97
CA ILE A 610 -51.48 9.32 -6.61
C ILE A 610 -51.06 10.03 -7.90
N TYR A 611 -49.88 10.66 -7.90
CA TYR A 611 -49.38 11.36 -9.08
C TYR A 611 -48.88 10.38 -10.15
N LEU A 612 -48.20 9.29 -9.75
CA LEU A 612 -47.77 8.22 -10.66
C LEU A 612 -48.96 7.50 -11.32
N MET A 613 -50.04 7.28 -10.57
CA MET A 613 -51.28 6.72 -11.09
C MET A 613 -51.92 7.65 -12.14
N LYS A 614 -51.96 8.96 -11.91
CA LYS A 614 -52.43 9.94 -12.91
C LYS A 614 -51.57 9.93 -14.18
N LEU A 615 -50.23 9.89 -14.05
CA LEU A 615 -49.33 9.79 -15.20
C LEU A 615 -49.48 8.48 -15.98
N ALA A 616 -49.84 7.39 -15.29
CA ALA A 616 -50.12 6.09 -15.91
C ALA A 616 -51.51 6.01 -16.58
N GLY A 617 -52.28 7.11 -16.59
CA GLY A 617 -53.62 7.16 -17.17
C GLY A 617 -54.71 6.52 -16.30
N ILE A 618 -54.45 6.34 -15.01
CA ILE A 618 -55.43 5.80 -14.05
C ILE A 618 -56.22 6.97 -13.48
N ASP A 619 -57.50 7.03 -13.80
CA ASP A 619 -58.44 7.98 -13.21
C ASP A 619 -58.65 7.65 -11.73
N ILE A 620 -58.12 8.50 -10.85
CA ILE A 620 -58.38 8.41 -9.41
C ILE A 620 -59.58 9.30 -9.12
N GLU A 621 -60.71 8.67 -8.77
CA GLU A 621 -61.82 9.36 -8.12
C GLU A 621 -61.32 9.96 -6.81
N SER A 622 -61.31 11.28 -6.71
CA SER A 622 -60.91 11.98 -5.50
C SER A 622 -61.86 11.63 -4.36
N GLU A 623 -61.42 10.83 -3.38
CA GLU A 623 -62.12 10.72 -2.10
C GLU A 623 -62.19 12.13 -1.49
N LYS A 624 -63.41 12.65 -1.39
CA LYS A 624 -63.70 13.92 -0.72
C LYS A 624 -63.43 13.76 0.78
N LYS A 625 -62.29 14.33 1.20
CA LYS A 625 -61.87 14.80 2.53
C LYS A 625 -62.17 13.94 3.75
#